data_AF-A0A920U3R9-F1
#
_entry.id   AF-A0A920U3R9-F1
#
_cell.length_a   1.000
_cell.length_b   1.000
_cell.length_c   1.000
_cell.angle_alpha   90.00
_cell.angle_beta   90.00
_cell.angle_gamma   90.00
#
_symmetry.space_group_name_H-M   'P 1'
#
loop_
_entity.id
_entity.type
_entity.pdbx_description
1 polymer ?
#
loop_
_entity_poly.entity_id
_entity_poly.type
_entity_poly.pdbx_seq_one_letter_code
_entity_poly.pdbx_strand_id
1 'polypeptide(L)' 'MLAWGTFMRQSLRESESDWQDVDVGLIGVPFDGGVTNRPGARHGPRAPREQSTLMGRINYQTGIKPYDQARVADLGMPH' A
#
# COMPACT_ATOMS: atom_id res chain seq x y z
N MET A 1 6.12 18.18 3.01
CA MET A 1 4.73 17.85 2.62
C MET A 1 4.41 16.52 3.30
N LEU A 2 3.53 16.52 4.31
CA LEU A 2 3.28 15.33 5.13
C LEU A 2 2.72 14.22 4.24
N ALA A 3 3.38 13.06 4.20
CA ALA A 3 2.91 11.91 3.43
C ALA A 3 1.53 11.49 3.95
N TRP A 4 0.53 11.56 3.08
CA TRP A 4 -0.80 11.02 3.39
C TRP A 4 -0.59 9.51 3.60
N GLY A 5 -1.15 8.96 4.68
CA GLY A 5 -0.73 7.69 5.27
C GLY A 5 -0.43 6.59 4.25
N THR A 6 0.79 6.05 4.29
CA THR A 6 1.23 4.93 3.45
C THR A 6 0.70 3.60 3.98
N PHE A 7 0.56 2.61 3.12
CA PHE A 7 0.13 1.27 3.49
C PHE A 7 1.15 0.65 4.47
N MET A 8 0.65 0.15 5.61
CA MET A 8 1.42 -0.44 6.70
C MET A 8 2.60 0.44 7.17
N ARG A 9 2.49 1.77 7.00
CA ARG A 9 3.55 2.75 7.31
C ARG A 9 4.88 2.48 6.59
N GLN A 10 4.84 1.80 5.43
CA GLN A 10 6.04 1.57 4.62
C GLN A 10 6.50 2.87 3.95
N SER A 11 7.77 2.92 3.53
CA SER A 11 8.30 4.07 2.80
C SER A 11 7.59 4.25 1.46
N LEU A 12 7.23 5.49 1.14
CA LEU A 12 6.68 5.86 -0.16
C LEU A 12 7.79 5.92 -1.21
N ARG A 13 7.60 5.27 -2.38
CA ARG A 13 8.52 5.20 -3.52
C ARG A 13 7.74 5.42 -4.83
N GLU A 14 7.49 6.67 -5.21
CA GLU A 14 6.56 7.00 -6.31
C GLU A 14 7.18 6.88 -7.71
N SER A 15 8.50 7.02 -7.83
CA SER A 15 9.19 6.91 -9.12
C SER A 15 9.68 5.49 -9.35
N GLU A 16 9.51 4.99 -10.58
CA GLU A 16 10.07 3.69 -11.01
C GLU A 16 11.59 3.62 -10.78
N SER A 17 12.29 4.75 -10.84
CA SER A 17 13.73 4.83 -10.52
C SER A 17 14.05 4.38 -9.11
N ASP A 18 13.10 4.46 -8.18
CA ASP A 18 13.29 4.20 -6.76
C ASP A 18 12.88 2.77 -6.37
N TRP A 19 12.51 1.93 -7.36
CA TRP A 19 12.00 0.58 -7.13
C TRP A 19 13.08 -0.50 -7.19
N GLN A 20 14.32 -0.14 -7.55
CA GLN A 20 15.42 -1.06 -7.84
C GLN A 20 15.75 -2.02 -6.68
N ASP A 21 15.47 -1.59 -5.45
CA ASP A 21 15.73 -2.35 -4.21
C ASP A 21 14.44 -2.80 -3.51
N VAL A 22 13.29 -2.75 -4.18
CA VAL A 22 12.00 -3.18 -3.61
C VAL A 22 11.75 -4.63 -4.00
N ASP A 23 11.62 -5.50 -3.00
CA ASP A 23 11.25 -6.91 -3.22
C ASP A 23 9.73 -7.08 -3.34
N VAL A 24 8.96 -6.26 -2.63
CA VAL A 24 7.49 -6.26 -2.65
C VAL A 24 6.95 -4.83 -2.72
N GLY A 25 6.30 -4.51 -3.84
CA GLY A 25 5.64 -3.22 -4.05
C GLY A 25 4.15 -3.26 -3.74
N LEU A 26 3.66 -2.27 -2.97
CA LEU A 26 2.25 -2.08 -2.67
C LEU A 26 1.72 -0.92 -3.51
N ILE A 27 0.82 -1.19 -4.45
CA ILE A 27 0.26 -0.17 -5.36
C ILE A 27 -1.25 -0.08 -5.21
N GLY A 28 -1.77 1.14 -5.18
CA GLY A 28 -3.20 1.40 -5.23
C GLY A 28 -3.65 1.78 -6.63
N VAL A 29 -4.68 1.11 -7.17
CA VAL A 29 -5.27 1.46 -8.48
C VAL A 29 -6.67 2.05 -8.25
N PRO A 30 -6.85 3.38 -8.33
CA PRO A 30 -8.13 4.04 -8.06
C PRO A 30 -9.06 3.95 -9.27
N PHE A 31 -9.56 2.76 -9.59
CA PHE A 31 -10.41 2.52 -10.77
C PHE A 31 -11.74 1.87 -10.41
N ASP A 32 -12.82 2.40 -10.98
CA ASP A 32 -14.17 1.80 -10.92
C ASP A 32 -14.98 2.04 -12.20
N GLY A 33 -14.31 2.31 -13.34
CA GLY A 33 -14.96 2.66 -14.61
C GLY A 33 -15.85 1.56 -15.20
N GLY A 34 -15.69 0.32 -14.75
CA GLY A 34 -16.53 -0.82 -15.16
C GLY A 34 -17.76 -1.08 -14.27
N VAL A 35 -17.99 -0.28 -13.22
CA VAL A 35 -19.09 -0.52 -12.27
C VAL A 35 -20.40 0.07 -12.78
N THR A 36 -21.47 -0.74 -12.84
CA THR A 36 -22.77 -0.36 -13.42
C THR A 36 -23.84 0.06 -12.41
N ASN A 37 -23.61 -0.10 -11.10
CA ASN A 37 -24.62 0.16 -10.06
C ASN A 37 -24.10 1.11 -8.97
N ARG A 38 -23.06 0.72 -8.23
CA ARG A 38 -22.56 1.47 -7.06
C ARG A 38 -21.09 1.88 -7.24
N PRO A 39 -20.81 3.00 -7.93
CA PRO A 39 -19.46 3.52 -8.06
C PRO A 39 -18.91 4.03 -6.72
N GLY A 40 -17.59 4.21 -6.63
CA GLY A 40 -16.91 4.72 -5.44
C GLY A 40 -15.65 3.93 -5.06
N ALA A 41 -15.44 2.75 -5.64
CA ALA A 41 -14.25 1.93 -5.35
C ALA A 41 -12.93 2.61 -5.75
N ARG A 42 -12.97 3.63 -6.62
CA ARG A 42 -11.81 4.49 -6.91
C ARG A 42 -11.26 5.22 -5.69
N HIS A 43 -12.07 5.46 -4.67
CA HIS A 43 -11.63 6.02 -3.39
C HIS A 43 -11.06 4.96 -2.44
N GLY A 44 -11.23 3.69 -2.79
CA GLY A 44 -10.80 2.51 -2.05
C GLY A 44 -9.36 2.58 -1.59
N PRO A 45 -8.35 2.86 -2.43
CA PRO A 45 -6.94 2.80 -2.02
C PRO A 45 -6.54 3.68 -0.83
N ARG A 46 -7.31 4.72 -0.50
CA ARG A 46 -7.04 5.56 0.67
C ARG A 46 -7.41 4.85 1.98
N ALA A 47 -8.58 4.20 2.04
CA ALA A 47 -9.13 3.67 3.28
C ALA A 47 -8.29 2.53 3.91
N PRO A 48 -7.80 1.51 3.17
CA PRO A 48 -6.90 0.49 3.69
C PRO A 48 -5.58 1.07 4.19
N ARG A 49 -5.05 2.14 3.57
CA ARG A 49 -3.83 2.77 4.06
C ARG A 49 -4.04 3.39 5.44
N GLU A 50 -5.12 4.12 5.64
CA GLU A 50 -5.50 4.67 6.95
C GLU A 50 -5.70 3.56 7.99
N GLN A 51 -6.46 2.51 7.64
CA GLN A 51 -6.75 1.39 8.54
C GLN A 51 -5.52 0.53 8.86
N SER A 52 -4.57 0.42 7.94
CA SER A 52 -3.35 -0.40 8.11
C SER A 52 -2.46 0.08 9.26
N THR A 53 -2.67 1.31 9.75
CA THR A 53 -1.97 1.84 10.95
C THR A 53 -2.27 1.04 12.22
N LEU A 54 -3.37 0.28 12.24
CA LEU A 54 -3.78 -0.59 13.33
C LEU A 54 -3.10 -1.98 13.29
N MET A 55 -2.41 -2.31 12.19
CA MET A 55 -1.81 -3.62 12.02
C MET A 55 -0.43 -3.71 12.67
N GLY A 56 -0.14 -4.87 13.26
CA GLY A 56 1.19 -5.20 13.78
C GLY A 56 2.19 -5.56 12.68
N ARG A 57 3.48 -5.64 13.04
CA ARG A 57 4.57 -6.03 12.11
C ARG A 57 4.81 -7.53 12.03
N ILE A 58 4.04 -8.33 12.77
CA ILE A 58 4.21 -9.77 12.90
C ILE A 58 2.87 -10.44 12.65
N ASN A 59 2.85 -11.50 11.86
CA ASN A 59 1.68 -12.35 11.75
C ASN A 59 1.49 -13.13 13.07
N TYR A 60 0.32 -12.98 13.70
CA TYR A 60 0.06 -13.57 15.02
C TYR A 60 0.06 -15.11 15.02
N GLN A 61 -0.30 -15.74 13.90
CA GLN A 61 -0.47 -17.19 13.79
C GLN A 61 0.83 -17.88 13.40
N THR A 62 1.58 -17.31 12.46
CA THR A 62 2.82 -17.91 11.93
C THR A 62 4.08 -17.37 12.57
N GLY A 63 4.00 -16.25 13.29
CA GLY A 63 5.17 -15.56 13.85
C GLY A 63 6.06 -14.89 12.81
N ILE A 64 5.68 -14.93 11.53
CA ILE A 64 6.46 -14.36 10.43
C ILE A 64 6.48 -12.83 10.54
N LYS A 65 7.68 -12.28 10.37
CA LYS A 65 7.95 -10.85 10.29
C LYS A 65 8.26 -10.49 8.84
N PRO A 66 7.25 -10.12 8.02
CA PRO A 66 7.46 -9.94 6.58
C PRO A 66 8.54 -8.90 6.25
N TYR A 67 8.66 -7.86 7.07
CA TYR A 67 9.64 -6.79 6.89
C TYR A 67 11.08 -7.17 7.25
N ASP A 68 11.30 -8.32 7.90
CA ASP A 68 12.64 -8.87 8.14
C ASP A 68 13.07 -9.76 6.96
N GLN A 69 12.13 -10.17 6.10
CA GLN A 69 12.36 -11.12 5.01
C GLN A 69 12.40 -10.45 3.63
N ALA A 70 11.79 -9.28 3.47
CA ALA A 70 11.68 -8.57 2.20
C ALA A 70 11.66 -7.05 2.42
N ARG A 71 12.24 -6.32 1.46
CA ARG A 71 12.16 -4.86 1.35
C ARG A 71 10.81 -4.48 0.75
N VAL A 72 9.90 -4.03 1.60
CA VAL A 72 8.53 -3.67 1.21
C VAL A 72 8.39 -2.14 1.11
N ALA A 73 7.77 -1.65 0.04
CA ALA A 73 7.50 -0.22 -0.14
C ALA A 73 6.06 0.04 -0.62
N ASP A 74 5.52 1.22 -0.27
CA ASP A 74 4.30 1.74 -0.89
C ASP A 74 4.71 2.49 -2.15
N LEU A 75 4.22 2.06 -3.30
CA LEU A 75 4.53 2.64 -4.61
C LEU A 75 3.56 3.77 -4.98
N GLY A 76 2.66 4.13 -4.08
CA GLY A 76 1.65 5.15 -4.30
C GLY A 76 0.53 4.67 -5.21
N MET A 77 0.10 5.55 -6.09
CA MET A 77 -0.92 5.27 -7.10
C MET A 77 -0.48 5.89 -8.43
N PRO A 78 -0.82 5.27 -9.57
CA PRO A 78 -0.59 5.89 -10.87
C PRO A 78 -1.28 7.25 -10.92
N HIS A 79 -0.59 8.25 -11.43
CA HIS A 79 -1.12 9.57 -11.76
C HIS A 79 -1.77 9.56 -13.14
#